data_AF-A0A9E3B6X5-F1
#
_entry.id   AF-A0A9E3B6X5-F1
#
_cell.length_a   1.000
_cell.length_b   1.000
_cell.length_c   1.000
_cell.angle_alpha   90.00
_cell.angle_beta   90.00
_cell.angle_gamma   90.00
#
_symmetry.space_group_name_H-M   'P 1'
#
loop_
_entity.id
_entity.type
_entity.pdbx_description
1 polymer ?
#
loop_
_entity_poly.entity_id
_entity_poly.type
_entity_poly.pdbx_seq_one_letter_code
_entity_poly.pdbx_strand_id
1 'polypeptide(L)'
;FEIHHCRGETDDHSWVWCADRGTICPGDLFIWAVPNDGNPQKVQRYPWERAKGLRAMAALSPRALCPGHGGPVTGDTALIVRMLSETAGFLEAVTTRTLAAMENGSPPHVDIVTEVALPKSDSAWLQPVYDDTEFLVRNVIRHFGGWWSGRPSELKPAPRAMLACEIAALSGGAERLATRAAELGAQGQMRLAAHLADYALEAAPENATVQQQVAEIYERCAAQETSLMSVNIFRSAAAYARAGRPYR
;
A
#
# COMPACT_ATOMS: atom_id res chain seq x y z
N PHE A 1 31.33 -0.87 -17.13
CA PHE A 1 30.05 -0.74 -16.41
C PHE A 1 30.36 -0.31 -14.99
N GLU A 2 29.58 0.63 -14.47
CA GLU A 2 29.59 1.00 -13.07
C GLU A 2 28.36 0.39 -12.40
N ILE A 3 28.54 -0.20 -11.21
CA ILE A 3 27.46 -0.82 -10.44
C ILE A 3 27.36 -0.05 -9.12
N HIS A 4 26.15 0.42 -8.82
CA HIS A 4 25.88 1.28 -7.68
C HIS A 4 24.83 0.61 -6.80
N HIS A 5 25.17 0.40 -5.52
CA HIS A 5 24.21 -0.08 -4.53
C HIS A 5 23.22 1.04 -4.18
N CYS A 6 21.97 0.67 -3.98
CA CYS A 6 20.90 1.57 -3.54
C CYS A 6 19.85 0.76 -2.81
N ARG A 7 19.34 1.25 -1.68
CA ARG A 7 18.18 0.62 -1.04
C ARG A 7 16.91 1.10 -1.74
N GLY A 8 15.96 0.21 -1.96
CA GLY A 8 14.67 0.55 -2.57
C GLY A 8 13.63 -0.51 -2.28
N GLU A 9 13.28 -1.31 -3.30
CA GLU A 9 12.39 -2.47 -3.14
C GLU A 9 12.95 -3.52 -2.18
N THR A 10 14.28 -3.66 -2.19
CA THR A 10 15.08 -4.52 -1.32
C THR A 10 16.22 -3.70 -0.71
N ASP A 11 16.90 -4.25 0.30
CA ASP A 11 18.05 -3.61 0.94
C ASP A 11 19.38 -3.82 0.18
N ASP A 12 19.38 -4.68 -0.83
CA ASP A 12 20.52 -5.04 -1.67
C ASP A 12 20.38 -4.60 -3.14
N HIS A 13 19.39 -3.76 -3.46
CA HIS A 13 19.16 -3.32 -4.83
C HIS A 13 20.42 -2.66 -5.43
N SER A 14 20.62 -2.84 -6.72
CA SER A 14 21.73 -2.22 -7.46
C SER A 14 21.26 -1.70 -8.80
N TRP A 15 21.87 -0.62 -9.28
CA TRP A 15 21.66 -0.11 -10.63
C TRP A 15 22.97 0.00 -11.38
N VAL A 16 22.89 -0.06 -12.71
CA VAL A 16 24.06 -0.15 -13.59
C VAL A 16 24.10 1.05 -14.52
N TRP A 17 25.27 1.68 -14.62
CA TRP A 17 25.57 2.72 -15.59
C TRP A 17 26.59 2.23 -16.63
N CYS A 18 26.27 2.46 -17.90
CA CYS A 18 27.16 2.23 -19.03
C CYS A 18 27.48 3.58 -19.70
N ALA A 19 28.55 4.23 -19.23
CA ALA A 19 28.97 5.56 -19.70
C ALA A 19 29.16 5.62 -21.23
N ASP A 20 29.88 4.66 -21.80
CA ASP A 20 30.16 4.60 -23.25
C ASP A 20 28.89 4.55 -24.11
N ARG A 21 27.80 4.01 -23.56
CA ARG A 21 26.50 3.89 -24.24
C ARG A 21 25.47 4.91 -23.75
N GLY A 22 25.81 5.74 -22.76
CA GLY A 22 24.88 6.61 -22.07
C GLY A 22 23.63 5.87 -21.55
N THR A 23 23.76 4.61 -21.15
CA THR A 23 22.62 3.73 -20.82
C THR A 23 22.56 3.42 -19.33
N ILE A 24 21.39 3.60 -18.73
CA ILE A 24 21.10 3.30 -17.32
C ILE A 24 20.15 2.10 -17.21
N CYS A 25 20.49 1.14 -16.35
CA CYS A 25 19.63 0.02 -15.97
C CYS A 25 19.30 0.14 -14.47
N PRO A 26 18.14 0.72 -14.09
CA PRO A 26 17.78 0.98 -12.70
C PRO A 26 17.32 -0.25 -11.92
N GLY A 27 17.18 -1.41 -12.56
CA GLY A 27 16.43 -2.54 -11.98
C GLY A 27 14.99 -2.11 -11.68
N ASP A 28 14.46 -2.52 -10.54
CA ASP A 28 13.12 -2.14 -10.11
C ASP A 28 13.09 -0.81 -9.35
N LEU A 29 14.21 -0.09 -9.22
CA LEU A 29 14.21 1.28 -8.66
C LEU A 29 13.32 2.23 -9.48
N PHE A 30 13.21 1.98 -10.79
CA PHE A 30 12.22 2.60 -11.67
C PHE A 30 11.38 1.52 -12.36
N ILE A 31 10.05 1.72 -12.35
CA ILE A 31 9.07 0.94 -13.09
C ILE A 31 8.04 1.90 -13.70
N TRP A 32 7.27 1.43 -14.68
CA TRP A 32 6.17 2.20 -15.31
C TRP A 32 4.90 2.26 -14.45
N ALA A 33 5.06 2.51 -13.15
CA ALA A 33 3.99 2.65 -12.16
C ALA A 33 4.51 3.39 -10.92
N VAL A 34 3.61 3.73 -9.99
CA VAL A 34 4.03 4.02 -8.59
C VAL A 34 4.88 2.84 -8.09
N PRO A 35 6.12 3.10 -7.64
CA PRO A 35 7.00 2.06 -7.16
C PRO A 35 6.38 1.20 -6.07
N ASN A 36 6.72 -0.09 -6.11
CA ASN A 36 6.33 -1.09 -5.12
C ASN A 36 7.09 -0.86 -3.81
N ASP A 37 6.85 0.25 -3.11
CA ASP A 37 7.51 0.61 -1.84
C ASP A 37 6.59 0.46 -0.63
N GLY A 38 5.31 0.13 -0.85
CA GLY A 38 4.29 0.06 0.20
C GLY A 38 3.74 -1.33 0.48
N ASN A 39 3.88 -2.27 -0.47
CA ASN A 39 3.14 -3.53 -0.47
C ASN A 39 3.01 -4.20 0.92
N PRO A 40 1.76 -4.38 1.41
CA PRO A 40 1.51 -4.83 2.78
C PRO A 40 1.95 -6.27 3.05
N GLN A 41 2.23 -7.05 2.01
CA GLN A 41 2.66 -8.46 2.11
C GLN A 41 4.18 -8.62 2.07
N LYS A 42 4.96 -7.53 2.10
CA LYS A 42 6.41 -7.54 1.91
C LYS A 42 7.17 -7.03 3.13
N VAL A 43 8.47 -7.32 3.13
CA VAL A 43 9.43 -6.81 4.12
C VAL A 43 9.60 -5.29 3.96
N GLN A 44 10.30 -4.66 4.90
CA GLN A 44 10.55 -3.22 4.90
C GLN A 44 11.20 -2.75 3.59
N ARG A 45 10.69 -1.65 3.04
CA ARG A 45 11.23 -0.98 1.84
C ARG A 45 11.64 0.46 2.09
N TYR A 46 12.34 1.08 1.14
CA TYR A 46 13.11 2.30 1.38
C TYR A 46 12.81 3.41 0.36
N PRO A 47 11.60 4.01 0.37
CA PRO A 47 11.20 5.01 -0.63
C PRO A 47 12.12 6.25 -0.67
N TRP A 48 12.68 6.67 0.47
CA TRP A 48 13.63 7.80 0.52
C TRP A 48 15.02 7.47 -0.05
N GLU A 49 15.52 6.26 0.17
CA GLU A 49 16.78 5.82 -0.44
C GLU A 49 16.62 5.59 -1.94
N ARG A 50 15.47 5.03 -2.35
CA ARG A 50 15.10 4.89 -3.77
C ARG A 50 15.08 6.25 -4.45
N ALA A 51 14.45 7.25 -3.82
CA ALA A 51 14.43 8.60 -4.36
C ALA A 51 15.84 9.18 -4.56
N LYS A 52 16.75 9.02 -3.58
CA LYS A 52 18.16 9.42 -3.73
C LYS A 52 18.83 8.71 -4.91
N GLY A 53 18.60 7.40 -5.06
CA GLY A 53 19.09 6.63 -6.21
C GLY A 53 18.59 7.16 -7.54
N LEU A 54 17.29 7.43 -7.65
CA LEU A 54 16.67 8.02 -8.85
C LEU A 54 17.23 9.41 -9.18
N ARG A 55 17.49 10.25 -8.18
CA ARG A 55 18.17 11.55 -8.36
C ARG A 55 19.59 11.38 -8.90
N ALA A 56 20.35 10.42 -8.37
CA ALA A 56 21.69 10.12 -8.84
C ALA A 56 21.68 9.65 -10.30
N MET A 57 20.73 8.79 -10.67
CA MET A 57 20.55 8.35 -12.06
C MET A 57 20.16 9.51 -12.98
N ALA A 58 19.27 10.40 -12.55
CA ALA A 58 18.85 11.57 -13.32
C ALA A 58 20.03 12.53 -13.58
N ALA A 59 20.90 12.72 -12.59
CA ALA A 59 22.09 13.58 -12.71
C ALA A 59 23.08 13.12 -13.78
N LEU A 60 23.09 11.82 -14.14
CA LEU A 60 23.92 11.28 -15.22
C LEU A 60 23.43 11.69 -16.62
N SER A 61 22.23 12.26 -16.76
CA SER A 61 21.62 12.63 -18.04
C SER A 61 21.67 11.49 -19.08
N PRO A 62 21.13 10.30 -18.76
CA PRO A 62 21.20 9.12 -19.62
C PRO A 62 20.49 9.34 -20.97
N ARG A 63 21.02 8.71 -22.02
CA ARG A 63 20.41 8.66 -23.37
C ARG A 63 19.46 7.49 -23.55
N ALA A 64 19.58 6.47 -22.70
CA ALA A 64 18.71 5.31 -22.68
C ALA A 64 18.44 4.84 -21.24
N LEU A 65 17.19 4.48 -20.96
CA LEU A 65 16.68 3.92 -19.71
C LEU A 65 16.13 2.51 -19.98
N CYS A 66 16.69 1.51 -19.31
CA CYS A 66 16.30 0.10 -19.43
C CYS A 66 15.77 -0.42 -18.08
N PRO A 67 14.49 -0.16 -17.74
CA PRO A 67 13.94 -0.49 -16.43
C PRO A 67 13.71 -2.00 -16.25
N GLY A 68 13.60 -2.45 -15.00
CA GLY A 68 13.30 -3.86 -14.68
C GLY A 68 11.89 -4.28 -15.10
N HIS A 69 10.95 -3.33 -15.15
CA HIS A 69 9.58 -3.54 -15.66
C HIS A 69 9.18 -2.46 -16.66
N GLY A 70 8.40 -2.86 -17.66
CA GLY A 70 7.92 -2.02 -18.75
C GLY A 70 8.94 -1.81 -19.88
N GLY A 71 8.63 -0.90 -20.81
CA GLY A 71 9.44 -0.70 -22.01
C GLY A 71 10.69 0.18 -21.77
N PRO A 72 11.78 -0.02 -22.53
CA PRO A 72 12.90 0.90 -22.50
C PRO A 72 12.52 2.25 -23.12
N VAL A 73 13.22 3.31 -22.70
CA VAL A 73 13.12 4.66 -23.30
C VAL A 73 14.48 5.02 -23.87
N THR A 74 14.53 5.43 -25.12
CA THR A 74 15.80 5.75 -25.82
C THR A 74 15.66 7.01 -26.65
N GLY A 75 16.72 7.80 -26.74
CA GLY A 75 16.79 8.94 -27.67
C GLY A 75 16.10 10.21 -27.17
N ASP A 76 15.51 10.20 -25.97
CA ASP A 76 14.94 11.37 -25.32
C ASP A 76 15.48 11.51 -23.89
N THR A 77 16.67 12.10 -23.77
CA THR A 77 17.31 12.34 -22.46
C THR A 77 16.47 13.22 -21.55
N ALA A 78 15.76 14.21 -22.10
CA ALA A 78 14.94 15.12 -21.31
C ALA A 78 13.76 14.38 -20.67
N LEU A 79 13.08 13.52 -21.44
CA LEU A 79 12.04 12.64 -20.92
C LEU A 79 12.58 11.70 -19.86
N ILE A 80 13.72 11.03 -20.09
CA ILE A 80 14.29 10.10 -19.10
C ILE A 80 14.63 10.81 -17.78
N VAL A 81 15.29 11.97 -17.85
CA VAL A 81 15.62 12.77 -16.67
C VAL A 81 14.35 13.20 -15.94
N ARG A 82 13.31 13.60 -16.68
CA ARG A 82 12.00 13.95 -16.13
C ARG A 82 11.34 12.75 -15.43
N MET A 83 11.33 11.59 -16.07
CA MET A 83 10.76 10.35 -15.51
C MET A 83 11.40 10.00 -14.16
N LEU A 84 12.74 9.95 -14.12
CA LEU A 84 13.49 9.66 -12.90
C LEU A 84 13.26 10.74 -11.82
N SER A 85 13.26 12.01 -12.21
CA SER A 85 13.12 13.14 -11.27
C SER A 85 11.72 13.27 -10.68
N GLU A 86 10.68 13.03 -11.47
CA GLU A 86 9.29 13.06 -11.00
C GLU A 86 9.00 11.87 -10.08
N THR A 87 9.47 10.67 -10.41
CA THR A 87 9.35 9.51 -9.51
C THR A 87 10.09 9.74 -8.19
N ALA A 88 11.30 10.31 -8.24
CA ALA A 88 12.02 10.69 -7.02
C ALA A 88 11.24 11.72 -6.19
N GLY A 89 10.74 12.78 -6.82
CA GLY A 89 9.96 13.83 -6.17
C GLY A 89 8.66 13.32 -5.53
N PHE A 90 8.01 12.34 -6.16
CA PHE A 90 6.83 11.69 -5.60
C PHE A 90 7.14 10.93 -4.30
N LEU A 91 8.20 10.12 -4.30
CA LEU A 91 8.61 9.35 -3.11
C LEU A 91 9.13 10.24 -1.98
N GLU A 92 9.87 11.30 -2.32
CA GLU A 92 10.27 12.36 -1.39
C GLU A 92 9.03 13.01 -0.76
N ALA A 93 8.03 13.38 -1.57
CA ALA A 93 6.80 13.99 -1.09
C ALA A 93 6.02 13.07 -0.16
N VAL A 94 5.85 11.78 -0.49
CA VAL A 94 5.22 10.81 0.44
C VAL A 94 6.00 10.77 1.74
N THR A 95 7.31 10.54 1.68
CA THR A 95 8.15 10.37 2.88
C THR A 95 8.11 11.61 3.78
N THR A 96 8.35 12.79 3.22
CA THR A 96 8.38 14.04 3.98
C THR A 96 7.03 14.35 4.62
N ARG A 97 5.92 14.17 3.89
CA ARG A 97 4.58 14.43 4.43
C ARG A 97 4.22 13.43 5.52
N THR A 98 4.60 12.16 5.38
CA THR A 98 4.39 11.15 6.41
C THR A 98 5.19 11.45 7.68
N LEU A 99 6.48 11.80 7.54
CA LEU A 99 7.31 12.16 8.70
C LEU A 99 6.76 13.41 9.42
N ALA A 100 6.35 14.44 8.67
CA ALA A 100 5.73 15.62 9.24
C ALA A 100 4.44 15.29 10.03
N ALA A 101 3.61 14.38 9.52
CA ALA A 101 2.41 13.93 10.22
C ALA A 101 2.76 13.14 11.50
N MET A 102 3.82 12.33 11.48
CA MET A 102 4.30 11.61 12.67
C MET A 102 4.88 12.55 13.74
N GLU A 103 5.57 13.62 13.33
CA GLU A 103 6.18 14.59 14.24
C GLU A 103 5.15 15.49 14.94
N ASN A 104 3.95 15.65 14.37
CA ASN A 104 2.89 16.52 14.89
C ASN A 104 2.14 15.96 16.11
N GLY A 105 2.75 15.00 16.84
CA GLY A 105 2.21 14.47 18.10
C GLY A 105 0.93 13.64 17.97
N SER A 106 0.64 13.13 16.77
CA SER A 106 -0.62 12.41 16.52
C SER A 106 -0.72 11.11 17.34
N PRO A 107 -1.89 10.84 17.96
CA PRO A 107 -2.21 9.55 18.58
C PRO A 107 -2.30 8.47 17.47
N PRO A 108 -2.58 7.21 17.80
CA PRO A 108 -1.93 6.04 17.20
C PRO A 108 -1.67 6.13 15.67
N HIS A 109 -0.45 5.77 15.23
CA HIS A 109 0.05 5.63 13.85
C HIS A 109 -0.96 5.13 12.80
N VAL A 110 -2.01 4.40 13.17
CA VAL A 110 -3.09 3.98 12.27
C VAL A 110 -3.94 5.14 11.75
N ASP A 111 -4.17 6.19 12.54
CA ASP A 111 -5.00 7.33 12.16
C ASP A 111 -4.21 8.33 11.28
N ILE A 112 -2.89 8.42 11.49
CA ILE A 112 -1.95 9.27 10.75
C ILE A 112 -2.03 9.05 9.23
N VAL A 113 -2.26 7.81 8.80
CA VAL A 113 -2.37 7.46 7.38
C VAL A 113 -3.40 8.33 6.67
N THR A 114 -4.50 8.68 7.35
CA THR A 114 -5.58 9.51 6.78
C THR A 114 -5.28 11.02 6.79
N GLU A 115 -4.29 11.45 7.58
CA GLU A 115 -3.84 12.85 7.68
C GLU A 115 -2.82 13.20 6.59
N VAL A 116 -2.16 12.19 6.01
CA VAL A 116 -1.14 12.40 4.97
C VAL A 116 -1.81 12.77 3.65
N ALA A 117 -1.62 14.01 3.21
CA ALA A 117 -2.00 14.44 1.86
C ALA A 117 -1.18 13.68 0.81
N LEU A 118 -1.78 12.66 0.21
CA LEU A 118 -1.10 11.82 -0.79
C LEU A 118 -0.72 12.65 -2.03
N PRO A 119 0.54 12.55 -2.53
CA PRO A 119 0.92 13.19 -3.78
C PRO A 119 0.13 12.57 -4.94
N LYS A 120 -0.18 13.40 -5.92
CA LYS A 120 -0.81 13.00 -7.18
C LYS A 120 0.18 13.23 -8.31
N SER A 121 0.07 12.42 -9.36
CA SER A 121 0.85 12.56 -10.57
C SER A 121 -0.05 12.35 -11.78
N ASP A 122 0.08 13.23 -12.77
CA ASP A 122 -0.57 13.08 -14.09
C ASP A 122 0.33 12.31 -15.07
N SER A 123 1.54 11.93 -14.63
CA SER A 123 2.52 11.26 -15.48
C SER A 123 2.13 9.80 -15.73
N ALA A 124 2.15 9.40 -16.99
CA ALA A 124 1.73 8.07 -17.43
C ALA A 124 2.57 6.93 -16.81
N TRP A 125 3.83 7.20 -16.45
CA TRP A 125 4.73 6.24 -15.80
C TRP A 125 4.63 6.20 -14.27
N LEU A 126 3.74 6.98 -13.66
CA LEU A 126 3.67 7.14 -12.21
C LEU A 126 2.22 7.05 -11.70
N GLN A 127 1.51 6.02 -12.18
CA GLN A 127 0.13 5.72 -11.77
C GLN A 127 0.09 4.55 -10.77
N PRO A 128 -0.80 4.57 -9.75
CA PRO A 128 -0.91 3.53 -8.72
C PRO A 128 -1.68 2.30 -9.24
N VAL A 129 -1.18 1.69 -10.31
CA VAL A 129 -1.84 0.54 -10.98
C VAL A 129 -1.48 -0.80 -10.34
N TYR A 130 -0.31 -0.88 -9.69
CA TYR A 130 0.15 -2.09 -9.02
C TYR A 130 0.09 -1.92 -7.50
N ASP A 131 0.87 -0.98 -6.95
CA ASP A 131 0.89 -0.62 -5.54
C ASP A 131 -0.03 0.59 -5.27
N ASP A 132 -0.30 0.88 -4.00
CA ASP A 132 -1.13 2.01 -3.56
C ASP A 132 -0.29 3.07 -2.82
N THR A 133 -0.55 4.35 -3.06
CA THR A 133 0.16 5.45 -2.38
C THR A 133 -0.08 5.43 -0.87
N GLU A 134 -1.26 4.99 -0.40
CA GLU A 134 -1.53 4.79 1.03
C GLU A 134 -0.62 3.70 1.62
N PHE A 135 -0.25 2.69 0.85
CA PHE A 135 0.66 1.63 1.31
C PHE A 135 2.08 2.17 1.51
N LEU A 136 2.54 3.10 0.67
CA LEU A 136 3.84 3.75 0.87
C LEU A 136 3.88 4.51 2.20
N VAL A 137 2.80 5.25 2.54
CA VAL A 137 2.66 5.92 3.83
C VAL A 137 2.79 4.93 4.98
N ARG A 138 2.07 3.81 4.91
CA ARG A 138 2.15 2.73 5.92
C ARG A 138 3.56 2.16 6.05
N ASN A 139 4.28 1.99 4.94
CA ASN A 139 5.66 1.48 4.97
C ASN A 139 6.66 2.48 5.58
N VAL A 140 6.47 3.79 5.37
CA VAL A 140 7.26 4.84 6.04
C VAL A 140 6.98 4.81 7.55
N ILE A 141 5.71 4.77 7.94
CA ILE A 141 5.30 4.66 9.36
C ILE A 141 5.91 3.41 10.00
N ARG A 142 5.84 2.26 9.35
CA ARG A 142 6.43 1.00 9.85
C ARG A 142 7.93 1.14 10.12
N HIS A 143 8.65 1.86 9.27
CA HIS A 143 10.10 2.03 9.43
C HIS A 143 10.44 2.92 10.63
N PHE A 144 9.81 4.09 10.71
CA PHE A 144 10.19 5.12 11.67
C PHE A 144 9.42 5.05 12.99
N GLY A 145 8.18 4.53 12.98
CA GLY A 145 7.31 4.35 14.14
C GLY A 145 7.29 2.93 14.71
N GLY A 146 7.85 1.97 13.98
CA GLY A 146 7.86 0.56 14.37
C GLY A 146 6.55 -0.17 14.05
N TRP A 147 6.34 -1.32 14.70
CA TRP A 147 5.21 -2.22 14.40
C TRP A 147 3.93 -1.88 15.15
N TRP A 148 4.05 -1.26 16.32
CA TRP A 148 2.91 -0.98 17.19
C TRP A 148 2.18 0.26 16.68
N SER A 149 0.86 0.22 16.66
CA SER A 149 0.05 1.34 16.19
C SER A 149 0.08 2.55 17.12
N GLY A 150 0.55 2.44 18.37
CA GLY A 150 0.40 3.50 19.37
C GLY A 150 -0.90 3.43 20.18
N ARG A 151 -1.83 2.53 19.83
CA ARG A 151 -3.07 2.32 20.60
C ARG A 151 -2.79 1.29 21.71
N PRO A 152 -3.03 1.60 23.01
CA PRO A 152 -2.69 0.67 24.10
C PRO A 152 -3.33 -0.72 23.97
N SER A 153 -4.58 -0.80 23.53
CA SER A 153 -5.28 -2.08 23.32
C SER A 153 -4.68 -2.96 22.22
N GLU A 154 -3.86 -2.38 21.33
CA GLU A 154 -3.22 -3.09 20.22
C GLU A 154 -1.77 -3.50 20.54
N LEU A 155 -1.23 -3.13 21.71
CA LEU A 155 0.10 -3.57 22.15
C LEU A 155 0.10 -5.05 22.56
N LYS A 156 -0.97 -5.48 23.24
CA LYS A 156 -1.22 -6.86 23.66
C LYS A 156 -2.71 -7.17 23.48
N PRO A 157 -3.18 -7.28 22.23
CA PRO A 157 -4.61 -7.38 21.95
C PRO A 157 -5.18 -8.71 22.46
N ALA A 158 -6.47 -8.68 22.83
CA ALA A 158 -7.23 -9.90 23.02
C ALA A 158 -7.30 -10.70 21.69
N PRO A 159 -7.52 -12.02 21.74
CA PRO A 159 -7.80 -12.80 20.53
C PRO A 159 -8.97 -12.18 19.75
N ARG A 160 -8.80 -12.04 18.43
CA ARG A 160 -9.77 -11.40 17.53
C ARG A 160 -11.19 -11.95 17.70
N ALA A 161 -11.31 -13.28 17.72
CA ALA A 161 -12.59 -13.95 17.93
C ALA A 161 -13.28 -13.59 19.27
N MET A 162 -12.52 -13.42 20.36
CA MET A 162 -13.12 -13.01 21.64
C MET A 162 -13.68 -11.59 21.58
N LEU A 163 -12.91 -10.66 21.00
CA LEU A 163 -13.37 -9.28 20.81
C LEU A 163 -14.59 -9.23 19.87
N ALA A 164 -14.56 -9.98 18.76
CA ALA A 164 -15.66 -10.04 17.80
C ALA A 164 -16.95 -10.57 18.44
N CYS A 165 -16.87 -11.66 19.22
CA CYS A 165 -18.02 -12.18 19.96
C CYS A 165 -18.61 -11.16 20.94
N GLU A 166 -17.76 -10.43 21.67
CA GLU A 166 -18.21 -9.39 22.61
C GLU A 166 -18.91 -8.23 21.88
N ILE A 167 -18.31 -7.74 20.78
CA ILE A 167 -18.91 -6.68 19.95
C ILE A 167 -20.24 -7.15 19.34
N ALA A 168 -20.32 -8.41 18.88
CA ALA A 168 -21.55 -8.98 18.36
C ALA A 168 -22.63 -9.08 19.45
N ALA A 169 -22.29 -9.54 20.67
CA ALA A 169 -23.23 -9.63 21.78
C ALA A 169 -23.82 -8.25 22.14
N LEU A 170 -22.97 -7.22 22.26
CA LEU A 170 -23.39 -5.84 22.49
C LEU A 170 -24.26 -5.28 21.34
N SER A 171 -24.04 -5.77 20.13
CA SER A 171 -24.70 -5.31 18.92
C SER A 171 -25.93 -6.15 18.53
N GLY A 172 -26.37 -7.11 19.34
CA GLY A 172 -27.54 -7.95 19.04
C GLY A 172 -27.29 -9.09 18.04
N GLY A 173 -26.05 -9.55 17.92
CA GLY A 173 -25.64 -10.72 17.14
C GLY A 173 -24.81 -10.41 15.90
N ALA A 174 -24.12 -11.44 15.38
CA ALA A 174 -23.26 -11.32 14.20
C ALA A 174 -24.03 -10.96 12.92
N GLU A 175 -25.25 -11.47 12.75
CA GLU A 175 -26.11 -11.11 11.60
C GLU A 175 -26.51 -9.63 11.61
N ARG A 176 -26.68 -9.02 12.80
CA ARG A 176 -26.97 -7.59 12.92
C ARG A 176 -25.77 -6.74 12.52
N LEU A 177 -24.54 -7.18 12.84
CA LEU A 177 -23.31 -6.56 12.36
C LEU A 177 -23.18 -6.65 10.83
N ALA A 178 -23.40 -7.85 10.26
CA ALA A 178 -23.31 -8.07 8.81
C ALA A 178 -24.37 -7.26 8.04
N THR A 179 -25.60 -7.20 8.55
CA THR A 179 -26.67 -6.35 7.98
C THR A 179 -26.30 -4.88 8.03
N ARG A 180 -25.77 -4.40 9.17
CA ARG A 180 -25.32 -3.01 9.29
C ARG A 180 -24.15 -2.69 8.37
N ALA A 181 -23.23 -3.64 8.15
CA ALA A 181 -22.17 -3.51 7.17
C ALA A 181 -22.73 -3.32 5.76
N ALA A 182 -23.74 -4.11 5.36
CA ALA A 182 -24.41 -3.98 4.06
C ALA A 182 -25.08 -2.60 3.88
N GLU A 183 -25.76 -2.10 4.90
CA GLU A 183 -26.37 -0.76 4.89
C GLU A 183 -25.32 0.36 4.71
N LEU A 184 -24.22 0.29 5.47
CA LEU A 184 -23.13 1.27 5.36
C LEU A 184 -22.45 1.19 3.99
N GLY A 185 -22.26 -0.02 3.45
CA GLY A 185 -21.73 -0.22 2.11
C GLY A 185 -22.64 0.39 1.04
N ALA A 186 -23.96 0.26 1.19
CA ALA A 186 -24.92 0.92 0.29
C ALA A 186 -24.88 2.45 0.38
N GLN A 187 -24.43 3.00 1.52
CA GLN A 187 -24.20 4.44 1.73
C GLN A 187 -22.81 4.90 1.28
N GLY A 188 -22.01 4.03 0.66
CA GLY A 188 -20.65 4.33 0.22
C GLY A 188 -19.59 4.32 1.34
N GLN A 189 -19.94 3.93 2.57
CA GLN A 189 -19.03 3.88 3.72
C GLN A 189 -18.28 2.55 3.78
N MET A 190 -17.62 2.17 2.68
CA MET A 190 -17.05 0.81 2.51
C MET A 190 -15.98 0.45 3.53
N ARG A 191 -15.10 1.38 3.92
CA ARG A 191 -14.06 1.12 4.94
C ARG A 191 -14.66 0.74 6.29
N LEU A 192 -15.72 1.44 6.72
CA LEU A 192 -16.43 1.12 7.95
C LEU A 192 -17.24 -0.16 7.83
N ALA A 193 -17.87 -0.39 6.67
CA ALA A 193 -18.56 -1.64 6.38
C ALA A 193 -17.62 -2.85 6.49
N ALA A 194 -16.41 -2.77 5.94
CA ALA A 194 -15.41 -3.83 6.04
C ALA A 194 -15.04 -4.16 7.50
N HIS A 195 -14.88 -3.14 8.37
CA HIS A 195 -14.64 -3.37 9.79
C HIS A 195 -15.78 -4.14 10.49
N LEU A 196 -17.04 -3.79 10.21
CA LEU A 196 -18.18 -4.52 10.78
C LEU A 196 -18.31 -5.93 10.20
N ALA A 197 -17.98 -6.09 8.92
CA ALA A 197 -17.97 -7.38 8.23
C ALA A 197 -16.96 -8.35 8.86
N ASP A 198 -15.77 -7.86 9.24
CA ASP A 198 -14.77 -8.65 9.96
C ASP A 198 -15.29 -9.16 11.30
N TYR A 199 -15.86 -8.27 12.12
CA TYR A 199 -16.42 -8.67 13.41
C TYR A 199 -17.57 -9.66 13.26
N ALA A 200 -18.41 -9.51 12.23
CA ALA A 200 -19.48 -10.46 11.96
C ALA A 200 -18.92 -11.86 11.63
N LEU A 201 -17.98 -11.95 10.68
CA LEU A 201 -17.40 -13.24 10.26
C LEU A 201 -16.61 -13.91 11.37
N GLU A 202 -15.88 -13.15 12.18
CA GLU A 202 -15.10 -13.68 13.31
C GLU A 202 -15.98 -14.17 14.46
N ALA A 203 -17.14 -13.53 14.69
CA ALA A 203 -18.08 -13.93 15.71
C ALA A 203 -18.93 -15.16 15.31
N ALA A 204 -19.22 -15.33 14.02
CA ALA A 204 -20.05 -16.42 13.52
C ALA A 204 -19.52 -17.01 12.19
N PRO A 205 -18.32 -17.63 12.19
CA PRO A 205 -17.67 -18.09 10.97
C PRO A 205 -18.42 -19.22 10.25
N GLU A 206 -19.30 -19.95 10.94
CA GLU A 206 -20.12 -21.03 10.38
C GLU A 206 -21.50 -20.57 9.89
N ASN A 207 -21.87 -19.30 10.09
CA ASN A 207 -23.16 -18.76 9.68
C ASN A 207 -23.14 -18.39 8.18
N ALA A 208 -23.84 -19.16 7.36
CA ALA A 208 -23.88 -18.98 5.90
C ALA A 208 -24.40 -17.59 5.46
N THR A 209 -25.35 -17.00 6.20
CA THR A 209 -25.85 -15.64 5.91
C THR A 209 -24.76 -14.61 6.13
N VAL A 210 -24.03 -14.70 7.24
CA VAL A 210 -22.89 -13.83 7.55
C VAL A 210 -21.80 -13.99 6.50
N GLN A 211 -21.41 -15.22 6.17
CA GLN A 211 -20.40 -15.52 5.15
C GLN A 211 -20.73 -14.85 3.81
N GLN A 212 -21.98 -14.97 3.35
CA GLN A 212 -22.44 -14.40 2.08
C GLN A 212 -22.41 -12.86 2.11
N GLN A 213 -22.97 -12.24 3.15
CA GLN A 213 -22.99 -10.78 3.27
C GLN A 213 -21.58 -10.19 3.36
N VAL A 214 -20.68 -10.81 4.12
CA VAL A 214 -19.29 -10.37 4.24
C VAL A 214 -18.54 -10.53 2.91
N ALA A 215 -18.79 -11.61 2.17
CA ALA A 215 -18.21 -11.79 0.84
C ALA A 215 -18.65 -10.66 -0.12
N GLU A 216 -19.92 -10.30 -0.12
CA GLU A 216 -20.45 -9.21 -0.96
C GLU A 216 -19.83 -7.85 -0.61
N ILE A 217 -19.60 -7.56 0.68
CA ILE A 217 -18.89 -6.36 1.12
C ILE A 217 -17.49 -6.32 0.51
N TYR A 218 -16.74 -7.40 0.60
CA TYR A 218 -15.38 -7.44 0.09
C TYR A 218 -15.29 -7.42 -1.44
N GLU A 219 -16.29 -7.96 -2.14
CA GLU A 219 -16.39 -7.78 -3.60
C GLU A 219 -16.65 -6.34 -4.00
N ARG A 220 -17.48 -5.61 -3.24
CA ARG A 220 -17.68 -4.17 -3.44
C ARG A 220 -16.43 -3.37 -3.14
N CYS A 221 -15.69 -3.70 -2.08
CA CYS A 221 -14.37 -3.09 -1.83
C CYS A 221 -13.45 -3.30 -3.03
N ALA A 222 -13.28 -4.55 -3.49
CA ALA A 222 -12.44 -4.87 -4.63
C ALA A 222 -12.86 -4.12 -5.92
N ALA A 223 -14.16 -3.88 -6.12
CA ALA A 223 -14.66 -3.17 -7.30
C ALA A 223 -14.39 -1.65 -7.27
N GLN A 224 -14.11 -1.07 -6.10
CA GLN A 224 -13.81 0.36 -5.93
C GLN A 224 -12.32 0.69 -5.99
N GLU A 225 -11.47 -0.33 -5.95
CA GLU A 225 -10.02 -0.18 -5.94
C GLU A 225 -9.43 -0.17 -7.36
N THR A 226 -8.35 0.58 -7.53
CA THR A 226 -7.62 0.67 -8.80
C THR A 226 -6.30 -0.09 -8.79
N SER A 227 -5.67 -0.25 -7.62
CA SER A 227 -4.41 -0.97 -7.51
C SER A 227 -4.64 -2.49 -7.55
N LEU A 228 -3.84 -3.20 -8.33
CA LEU A 228 -3.92 -4.65 -8.43
C LEU A 228 -3.79 -5.33 -7.06
N MET A 229 -2.95 -4.77 -6.17
CA MET A 229 -2.77 -5.29 -4.81
C MET A 229 -4.04 -5.19 -3.97
N SER A 230 -4.67 -4.03 -3.88
CA SER A 230 -5.92 -3.86 -3.11
C SER A 230 -7.03 -4.76 -3.66
N VAL A 231 -7.20 -4.78 -4.98
CA VAL A 231 -8.21 -5.62 -5.66
C VAL A 231 -8.03 -7.09 -5.30
N ASN A 232 -6.80 -7.61 -5.38
CA ASN A 232 -6.53 -9.02 -5.11
C ASN A 232 -6.71 -9.38 -3.64
N ILE A 233 -6.28 -8.51 -2.71
CA ILE A 233 -6.45 -8.72 -1.27
C ILE A 233 -7.94 -8.79 -0.92
N PHE A 234 -8.75 -7.85 -1.40
CA PHE A 234 -10.19 -7.85 -1.15
C PHE A 234 -10.91 -9.03 -1.81
N ARG A 235 -10.55 -9.42 -3.04
CA ARG A 235 -11.10 -10.64 -3.66
C ARG A 235 -10.75 -11.90 -2.87
N SER A 236 -9.53 -11.98 -2.33
CA SER A 236 -9.13 -13.09 -1.46
C SER A 236 -9.96 -13.10 -0.17
N ALA A 237 -10.21 -11.94 0.44
CA ALA A 237 -11.06 -11.81 1.63
C ALA A 237 -12.50 -12.27 1.34
N ALA A 238 -13.07 -11.90 0.18
CA ALA A 238 -14.38 -12.38 -0.23
C ALA A 238 -14.42 -13.91 -0.39
N ALA A 239 -13.38 -14.51 -0.98
CA ALA A 239 -13.27 -15.97 -1.10
C ALA A 239 -13.13 -16.66 0.26
N TYR A 240 -12.42 -16.05 1.22
CA TYR A 240 -12.29 -16.58 2.57
C TYR A 240 -13.59 -16.50 3.35
N ALA A 241 -14.34 -15.41 3.21
CA ALA A 241 -15.67 -15.26 3.80
C ALA A 241 -16.61 -16.38 3.32
N ARG A 242 -16.67 -16.65 2.01
CA ARG A 242 -17.46 -17.77 1.46
C ARG A 242 -17.06 -19.14 2.00
N ALA A 243 -15.79 -19.31 2.34
CA ALA A 243 -15.27 -20.56 2.89
C ALA A 243 -15.41 -20.64 4.42
N GLY A 244 -16.03 -19.65 5.08
CA GLY A 244 -16.11 -19.58 6.55
C GLY A 244 -14.74 -19.52 7.22
N ARG A 245 -13.74 -18.93 6.55
CA ARG A 245 -12.37 -18.81 7.06
C ARG A 245 -12.18 -17.44 7.71
N PRO A 246 -12.34 -17.30 9.04
CA PRO A 246 -11.98 -16.05 9.71
C PRO A 246 -10.47 -15.85 9.63
N TYR A 247 -10.02 -14.60 9.79
CA TYR A 247 -8.60 -14.29 9.95
C TYR A 247 -8.07 -15.01 11.20
N ARG A 248 -7.02 -15.83 11.04
CA ARG A 248 -6.35 -16.55 12.12
C ARG A 248 -4.97 -15.96 12.37
#